data_AF-R9K8Q7-F1
#
_entry.id   AF-R9K8Q7-F1
#
_cell.length_a   1.000
_cell.length_b   1.000
_cell.length_c   1.000
_cell.angle_alpha   90.00
_cell.angle_beta   90.00
_cell.angle_gamma   90.00
#
_symmetry.space_group_name_H-M   'P 1'
#
loop_
_entity.id
_entity.type
_entity.pdbx_description
1 polymer ?
#
loop_
_entity_poly.entity_id
_entity_poly.type
_entity_poly.pdbx_seq_one_letter_code
_entity_poly.pdbx_strand_id
1 'polypeptide(L)' 'MKKKLIIVFVVIAVILLLIPVKKVYEDGGTQTYTALTYKVIVWKQIDGKTGTEFYIFPNNFHQLDYYE' A
#
# COMPACT_ATOMS: atom_id res chain seq x y z
N MET A 1 16.56 21.04 23.79
CA MET A 1 15.11 20.83 23.64
C MET A 1 14.66 20.77 22.18
N LYS A 2 15.03 21.76 21.33
CA LYS A 2 14.68 21.80 19.90
C LYS A 2 15.04 20.52 19.10
N LYS A 3 16.25 19.96 19.30
CA LYS A 3 16.68 18.71 18.63
C LYS A 3 15.80 17.49 18.98
N LYS A 4 15.35 17.37 20.23
CA LYS A 4 14.45 16.29 20.66
C LYS A 4 13.07 16.44 20.01
N LEU A 5 12.58 17.67 19.89
CA LEU A 5 11.30 17.96 19.21
C LEU A 5 11.34 17.57 17.73
N ILE A 6 12.45 17.90 17.03
CA ILE A 6 12.64 17.53 15.63
C ILE A 6 12.61 16.00 15.45
N ILE A 7 13.30 15.26 16.32
CA ILE A 7 13.29 13.79 16.27
C ILE A 7 11.86 13.26 16.42
N VAL A 8 11.08 13.81 17.36
CA VAL A 8 9.67 13.41 17.54
C VAL A 8 8.85 13.67 16.27
N PHE A 9 8.99 14.85 15.66
CA PHE A 9 8.30 15.16 14.41
C PHE A 9 8.70 14.23 13.26
N VAL A 10 9.99 13.92 13.14
CA VAL A 10 10.50 12.99 12.11
C VAL A 10 9.91 11.59 12.32
N VAL A 11 9.88 11.10 13.56
CA VAL A 11 9.29 9.78 13.86
C VAL A 11 7.81 9.75 13.51
N ILE A 12 7.04 10.77 13.88
CA ILE A 12 5.61 10.86 13.52
C ILE A 12 5.44 10.88 12.00
N ALA A 13 6.23 11.68 11.28
CA ALA A 13 6.17 11.74 9.82
C ALA A 13 6.46 10.37 9.20
N VAL A 14 7.49 9.66 9.67
CA VAL A 14 7.81 8.30 9.19
C VAL A 14 6.66 7.32 9.45
N ILE A 15 6.03 7.36 10.62
CA ILE A 15 4.88 6.50 10.93
C ILE A 15 3.72 6.78 9.96
N LEU A 16 3.41 8.05 9.69
CA LEU A 16 2.35 8.43 8.75
C LEU A 16 2.61 7.90 7.33
N LEU A 17 3.87 7.85 6.89
CA LEU A 17 4.25 7.31 5.57
C LEU A 17 4.08 5.77 5.47
N LEU A 18 3.99 5.07 6.59
CA LEU A 18 3.79 3.61 6.65
C LEU A 18 2.30 3.20 6.68
N ILE A 19 1.39 4.16 6.88
CA ILE A 19 -0.05 3.91 6.89
C ILE A 19 -0.52 3.70 5.44
N PRO A 20 -1.09 2.53 5.10
CA PRO A 20 -1.51 2.26 3.74
C PRO A 20 -2.87 2.89 3.43
N VAL A 21 -3.02 3.39 2.21
CA VAL A 21 -4.32 3.80 1.65
C VAL A 21 -5.02 2.58 1.07
N LYS A 22 -6.26 2.37 1.49
CA LYS A 22 -7.10 1.26 1.03
C LYS A 22 -7.87 1.66 -0.23
N LYS A 23 -7.92 0.78 -1.24
CA LYS A 23 -8.84 0.88 -2.39
C LYS A 23 -9.49 -0.48 -2.65
N VAL A 24 -10.79 -0.47 -2.95
CA VAL A 24 -11.59 -1.66 -3.29
C VAL A 24 -12.01 -1.56 -4.75
N TYR A 25 -12.02 -2.70 -5.44
CA TYR A 25 -12.33 -2.82 -6.86
C TYR A 25 -13.66 -3.54 -7.05
N GLU A 26 -14.37 -3.19 -8.13
CA GLU A 26 -15.67 -3.75 -8.52
C GLU A 26 -15.54 -5.04 -9.34
N ASP A 27 -14.45 -5.80 -9.14
CA ASP A 27 -14.13 -7.04 -9.85
C ASP A 27 -14.52 -8.32 -9.08
N GLY A 28 -15.24 -8.16 -7.97
CA GLY A 28 -15.49 -9.21 -6.97
C GLY A 28 -15.02 -8.85 -5.56
N GLY A 29 -14.32 -7.73 -5.45
CA GLY A 29 -13.89 -7.15 -4.18
C GLY A 29 -12.40 -7.32 -3.94
N THR A 30 -11.58 -7.27 -5.00
CA THR A 30 -10.13 -7.11 -4.86
C THR A 30 -9.84 -5.83 -4.06
N GLN A 31 -8.86 -5.89 -3.17
CA GLN A 31 -8.47 -4.77 -2.31
C GLN A 31 -6.99 -4.51 -2.43
N THR A 32 -6.61 -3.24 -2.44
CA THR A 32 -5.21 -2.83 -2.35
C THR A 32 -5.00 -2.00 -1.10
N TYR A 33 -3.84 -2.20 -0.48
CA TYR A 33 -3.35 -1.43 0.64
C TYR A 33 -1.99 -0.87 0.23
N THR A 34 -1.95 0.42 -0.11
CA THR A 34 -0.76 1.06 -0.68
C THR A 34 -0.17 2.07 0.30
N ALA A 35 0.99 1.78 0.87
CA ALA A 35 1.80 2.73 1.64
C ALA A 35 2.92 3.32 0.76
N LEU A 36 3.80 4.17 1.30
CA LEU A 36 4.96 4.64 0.55
C LEU A 36 5.98 3.52 0.28
N THR A 37 6.12 2.57 1.22
CA THR A 37 7.20 1.56 1.22
C THR A 37 6.74 0.16 0.81
N TYR A 38 5.43 -0.10 0.80
CA TYR A 38 4.90 -1.39 0.39
C TYR A 38 3.50 -1.28 -0.21
N LYS A 39 3.10 -2.31 -0.96
CA LYS A 39 1.71 -2.52 -1.40
C LYS A 39 1.31 -3.96 -1.15
N VAL A 40 0.11 -4.13 -0.61
CA VAL A 40 -0.55 -5.44 -0.48
C VAL A 40 -1.73 -5.45 -1.43
N ILE A 41 -1.86 -6.52 -2.21
CA ILE A 41 -3.03 -6.76 -3.06
C ILE A 41 -3.69 -8.04 -2.56
N VAL A 42 -4.96 -7.94 -2.21
CA VAL A 42 -5.82 -9.07 -1.85
C VAL A 42 -6.77 -9.28 -3.02
N TRP A 43 -6.46 -10.26 -3.86
CA TRP A 43 -7.24 -10.61 -5.04
C TRP A 43 -8.49 -11.38 -4.63
N LYS A 44 -9.65 -10.94 -5.13
CA LYS A 44 -10.94 -11.58 -4.86
C LYS A 44 -11.86 -11.46 -6.07
N GLN A 45 -11.34 -11.78 -7.24
CA GLN A 45 -12.09 -11.67 -8.49
C GLN A 45 -13.18 -12.75 -8.58
N ILE A 46 -14.35 -12.42 -9.15
CA ILE A 46 -15.50 -13.37 -9.25
C ILE A 46 -15.13 -14.61 -10.07
N ASP A 47 -14.49 -14.41 -11.23
CA ASP A 47 -14.09 -15.49 -12.16
C ASP A 47 -12.57 -15.47 -12.44
N GLY A 48 -11.78 -14.95 -11.51
CA GLY A 48 -10.39 -14.61 -11.76
C GLY A 48 -9.42 -15.02 -10.67
N LYS A 49 -8.41 -14.18 -10.47
CA LYS A 49 -7.36 -14.41 -9.50
C LYS A 49 -7.88 -14.28 -8.08
N THR A 50 -7.47 -15.22 -7.24
CA THR A 50 -7.66 -15.18 -5.78
C THR A 50 -6.30 -15.35 -5.11
N GLY A 51 -6.03 -14.59 -4.05
CA GLY A 51 -4.78 -14.71 -3.30
C GLY A 51 -4.33 -13.38 -2.69
N THR A 52 -3.10 -13.36 -2.17
CA THR A 52 -2.50 -12.16 -1.60
C THR A 52 -1.09 -11.98 -2.13
N GLU A 53 -0.76 -10.77 -2.54
CA GLU A 53 0.55 -10.41 -3.05
C GLU A 53 1.11 -9.24 -2.25
N PHE A 54 2.41 -9.28 -2.00
CA PHE A 54 3.14 -8.27 -1.24
C PHE A 54 4.29 -7.73 -2.08
N TYR A 55 4.33 -6.41 -2.23
CA TYR A 55 5.32 -5.70 -3.01
C TYR A 55 6.04 -4.69 -2.13
N ILE A 56 7.37 -4.72 -2.14
CA ILE A 56 8.22 -3.71 -1.50
C ILE A 56 8.51 -2.63 -2.54
N PHE A 57 8.43 -1.36 -2.16
CA PHE A 57 8.57 -0.19 -3.04
C PHE A 57 7.48 -0.12 -4.14
N PRO A 58 6.25 0.25 -3.78
CA PRO A 58 5.05 0.09 -4.60
C PRO A 58 5.01 0.95 -5.86
N ASN A 59 5.88 1.96 -5.97
CA ASN A 59 6.00 2.81 -7.16
C ASN A 59 7.05 2.32 -8.15
N ASN A 60 7.82 1.26 -7.83
CA ASN A 60 8.95 0.87 -8.68
C ASN A 60 8.57 -0.12 -9.79
N PHE A 61 7.60 -1.01 -9.62
CA PHE A 61 7.25 -1.99 -10.67
C PHE A 61 5.78 -2.42 -10.58
N HIS A 62 5.03 -2.19 -11.67
CA HIS A 62 3.67 -2.64 -11.97
C HIS A 62 2.52 -1.94 -11.22
N GLN A 63 2.03 -0.84 -11.82
CA GLN A 63 0.66 -0.35 -11.61
C GLN A 63 -0.32 -1.42 -12.11
N LEU A 64 -1.53 -1.45 -11.53
CA LEU A 64 -2.52 -2.51 -11.80
C LEU A 64 -2.90 -2.66 -13.27
N ASP A 65 -2.69 -1.61 -14.06
CA ASP A 65 -2.81 -1.56 -15.52
C ASP A 65 -1.88 -2.57 -16.23
N TYR A 66 -0.96 -3.24 -15.52
CA TYR A 66 -0.17 -4.36 -16.03
C TYR A 66 -0.96 -5.67 -16.15
N TYR A 67 -2.12 -5.76 -15.48
CA TYR A 67 -2.95 -6.97 -15.46
C TYR A 67 -4.26 -6.82 -16.26
N GLU A 68 -4.48 -5.66 -16.90
CA GLU A 68 -5.51 -5.47 -17.94
C GLU A 68 -5.00 -5.91 -19.32
#